data_AF-A0A8H8CNM5-F1
#
_entry.id   AF-A0A8H8CNM5-F1
#
_cell.length_a   1.000
_cell.length_b   1.000
_cell.length_c   1.000
_cell.angle_alpha   90.00
_cell.angle_beta   90.00
_cell.angle_gamma   90.00
#
_symmetry.space_group_name_H-M   'P 1'
#
loop_
_entity.id
_entity.type
_entity.pdbx_description
1 polymer ?
#
loop_
_entity_poly.entity_id
_entity_poly.type
_entity_poly.pdbx_seq_one_letter_code
_entity_poly.pdbx_strand_id
1 'polypeptide(L)' 'MQMQMQMQNTNTGSTMGSHQDLLDATAFIAKHRIVPIVSHILDGLESAEEGFELIKRGDQFGKVVIKLRGGEMGNTHAKL' A
#
# COMPACT_ATOMS: atom_id res chain seq x y z
N MET A 1 -28.31 11.49 6.02
CA MET A 1 -27.05 12.20 6.31
C MET A 1 -25.99 11.66 5.35
N GLN A 2 -25.70 12.39 4.27
CA GLN A 2 -24.71 11.95 3.27
C GLN A 2 -23.31 12.30 3.80
N MET A 3 -22.49 11.29 4.08
CA MET A 3 -21.10 11.48 4.50
C MET A 3 -20.24 11.45 3.23
N GLN A 4 -19.86 12.62 2.74
CA GLN A 4 -18.97 12.75 1.58
C GLN A 4 -17.54 12.61 2.06
N MET A 5 -16.80 11.62 1.53
CA MET A 5 -15.35 11.52 1.68
C MET A 5 -14.71 12.53 0.71
N GLN A 6 -14.53 13.77 1.16
CA GLN A 6 -13.88 14.83 0.39
C GLN A 6 -12.43 14.95 0.88
N MET A 7 -11.45 14.51 0.08
CA MET A 7 -10.06 15.02 0.20
C MET A 7 -10.05 16.46 -0.33
N GLN A 8 -10.32 17.42 0.55
CA GLN A 8 -10.36 18.83 0.20
C GLN A 8 -9.01 19.27 -0.39
N ASN A 9 -9.01 19.58 -1.69
CA ASN A 9 -7.95 20.30 -2.35
C ASN A 9 -8.52 21.60 -2.89
N THR A 10 -8.07 22.75 -2.37
CA THR A 10 -8.34 24.03 -3.04
C THR A 10 -7.13 24.97 -3.14
N ASN A 11 -6.13 24.96 -2.26
CA ASN A 11 -4.86 25.67 -2.51
C ASN A 11 -3.74 25.39 -1.49
N THR A 12 -3.78 24.27 -0.79
CA THR A 12 -2.89 24.00 0.35
C THR A 12 -2.17 22.69 0.08
N GLY A 13 -0.83 22.74 0.03
CA GLY A 13 -0.03 21.53 -0.08
C GLY A 13 -0.46 20.53 0.99
N SER A 14 -0.94 19.36 0.55
CA SER A 14 -1.28 18.27 1.46
C SER A 14 0.01 17.55 1.83
N THR A 15 0.60 17.92 2.96
CA THR A 15 1.54 17.02 3.64
C THR A 15 0.69 15.93 4.25
N MET A 16 1.00 14.67 3.92
CA MET A 16 0.28 13.46 4.30
C MET A 16 -0.57 13.66 5.56
N GLY A 17 -1.89 13.47 5.45
CA GLY A 17 -2.90 13.83 6.45
C GLY A 17 -2.58 13.43 7.90
N SER A 18 -3.36 13.94 8.83
CA SER A 18 -3.14 13.70 10.27
C SER A 18 -3.23 12.22 10.64
N HIS A 19 -2.74 11.86 11.84
CA HIS A 19 -2.90 10.50 12.37
C HIS A 19 -4.36 10.05 12.41
N GLN A 20 -5.28 10.97 12.72
CA GLN A 20 -6.71 10.69 12.73
C GLN A 20 -7.21 10.36 11.30
N ASP A 21 -6.75 11.09 10.29
CA ASP A 21 -7.12 10.82 8.89
C ASP A 21 -6.67 9.42 8.45
N LEU A 22 -5.50 8.97 8.92
CA LEU A 22 -5.01 7.61 8.67
C LEU A 22 -5.91 6.54 9.30
N LEU A 23 -6.35 6.76 10.55
CA LEU A 23 -7.26 5.85 11.25
C LEU A 23 -8.61 5.78 10.55
N ASP A 24 -9.16 6.93 10.19
CA ASP A 24 -10.46 7.05 9.51
C ASP A 24 -10.41 6.42 8.11
N ALA A 25 -9.32 6.64 7.36
CA ALA A 25 -9.10 6.02 6.06
C ALA A 25 -8.99 4.49 6.18
N THR A 26 -8.28 3.98 7.19
CA THR A 26 -8.15 2.54 7.43
C THR A 26 -9.49 1.90 7.78
N ALA A 27 -10.28 2.55 8.67
CA ALA A 27 -11.61 2.10 9.03
C ALA A 27 -12.57 2.11 7.82
N PHE A 28 -12.46 3.12 6.96
CA PHE A 28 -13.24 3.21 5.73
C PHE A 28 -12.88 2.10 4.73
N ILE A 29 -11.59 1.85 4.51
CA ILE A 29 -11.09 0.75 3.66
C ILE A 29 -11.64 -0.60 4.17
N ALA A 30 -11.55 -0.85 5.48
CA ALA A 30 -12.03 -2.08 6.09
C ALA A 30 -13.56 -2.25 5.95
N LYS A 31 -14.32 -1.18 6.20
CA LYS A 31 -15.79 -1.17 6.10
C LYS A 31 -16.27 -1.47 4.67
N HIS A 32 -15.62 -0.89 3.68
CA HIS A 32 -16.03 -0.99 2.27
C HIS A 32 -15.26 -2.07 1.49
N ARG A 33 -14.38 -2.83 2.15
CA ARG A 33 -13.53 -3.88 1.55
C ARG A 33 -12.79 -3.39 0.30
N ILE A 34 -12.21 -2.18 0.39
CA ILE A 34 -11.48 -1.59 -0.72
C ILE A 34 -10.16 -2.35 -0.89
N VAL A 35 -9.98 -2.97 -2.05
CA VAL A 35 -8.76 -3.73 -2.38
C VAL A 35 -7.80 -2.86 -3.20
N PRO A 36 -6.51 -2.76 -2.81
CA PRO A 36 -5.53 -2.01 -3.59
C PRO A 36 -5.16 -2.76 -4.87
N ILE A 37 -4.96 -2.03 -5.96
CA ILE A 37 -4.40 -2.58 -7.19
C ILE A 37 -2.89 -2.69 -7.02
N VAL A 38 -2.38 -3.91 -7.04
CA VAL A 38 -0.94 -4.22 -6.95
C VAL A 38 -0.42 -4.49 -8.35
N SER A 39 0.63 -3.77 -8.75
CA SER A 39 1.26 -3.91 -10.07
C SER A 39 2.41 -4.90 -10.03
N HIS A 40 3.29 -4.80 -9.03
CA HIS A 40 4.50 -5.61 -8.91
C HIS A 40 4.71 -6.05 -7.46
N ILE A 41 5.15 -7.29 -7.28
CA ILE A 41 5.57 -7.83 -5.99
C ILE A 41 7.03 -8.23 -6.13
N LEU A 42 7.88 -7.65 -5.29
CA LEU A 42 9.32 -7.89 -5.23
C LEU A 42 9.62 -8.70 -3.97
N ASP A 43 10.40 -9.77 -4.10
CA ASP A 43 10.76 -10.62 -2.98
C ASP A 43 12.07 -10.13 -2.33
N GLY A 44 12.03 -9.89 -1.03
CA GLY A 44 13.21 -9.47 -0.29
C GLY A 44 13.57 -8.00 -0.48
N LEU A 45 14.39 -7.48 0.44
CA LEU A 45 14.83 -6.08 0.39
C LEU A 45 15.95 -5.90 -0.63
N GLU A 46 16.63 -6.98 -1.03
CA GLU A 46 17.62 -6.97 -2.11
C GLU A 46 17.05 -6.45 -3.44
N SER A 47 15.77 -6.72 -3.71
CA SER A 47 15.08 -6.24 -4.91
C SER A 47 14.51 -4.82 -4.77
N ALA A 48 14.78 -4.10 -3.68
CA ALA A 48 14.25 -2.75 -3.48
C ALA A 48 14.74 -1.76 -4.55
N GLU A 49 15.98 -1.89 -5.01
CA GLU A 49 16.56 -1.02 -6.05
C GLU A 49 15.79 -1.13 -7.38
N GLU A 50 15.45 -2.35 -7.78
CA GLU A 50 14.59 -2.62 -8.93
C GLU A 50 13.21 -1.96 -8.76
N GLY A 51 12.64 -2.02 -7.54
CA GLY A 51 11.39 -1.35 -7.21
C GLY A 51 11.44 0.16 -7.34
N PHE A 52 12.55 0.80 -6.94
CA PHE A 52 12.74 2.24 -7.12
C PHE A 52 12.87 2.63 -8.59
N GLU A 53 13.60 1.86 -9.39
CA GLU A 53 13.71 2.11 -10.82
C GLU A 53 12.37 1.93 -11.54
N LEU A 54 11.56 0.96 -11.13
CA LEU A 54 10.18 0.77 -11.59
C LEU A 54 9.29 1.98 -11.28
N ILE A 55 9.41 2.56 -10.08
CA ILE A 55 8.68 3.78 -9.69
C ILE A 55 9.15 4.99 -10.51
N LYS A 56 10.46 5.14 -10.69
CA LYS A 56 11.10 6.25 -11.41
C LYS A 56 10.73 6.30 -12.89
N ARG A 57 10.53 5.13 -13.52
CA ARG A 57 10.05 5.04 -14.91
C ARG A 57 8.60 5.50 -15.09
N GLY A 58 7.82 5.58 -13.99
CA GLY A 58 6.43 6.01 -14.03
C GLY A 58 5.47 5.02 -14.71
N ASP A 59 5.95 3.84 -15.10
CA ASP A 59 5.22 2.84 -15.90
C ASP A 59 4.28 1.95 -15.06
N GLN A 60 3.96 2.39 -13.83
CA GLN A 60 3.28 1.62 -12.80
C GLN A 60 1.81 2.03 -12.69
N PHE A 61 0.88 1.21 -13.18
CA PHE A 61 -0.56 1.33 -12.86
C PHE A 61 -0.88 0.54 -11.58
N GLY A 62 -0.44 1.05 -10.42
CA GLY A 62 -0.70 0.41 -9.13
C GLY A 62 0.44 0.57 -8.11
N LYS A 63 0.37 -0.20 -7.03
CA LYS A 63 1.39 -0.20 -5.97
C LYS A 63 2.46 -1.26 -6.23
N VAL A 64 3.74 -0.89 -6.11
CA VAL A 64 4.87 -1.81 -5.98
C VAL A 64 4.98 -2.26 -4.53
N VAL A 65 4.98 -3.57 -4.28
CA VAL A 65 5.01 -4.17 -2.94
C VAL A 65 6.31 -4.94 -2.76
N ILE A 66 7.00 -4.74 -1.64
CA ILE A 66 8.17 -5.54 -1.25
C ILE A 66 7.74 -6.54 -0.19
N LYS A 67 7.93 -7.83 -0.46
CA LYS A 67 7.67 -8.91 0.47
C LYS A 67 8.89 -9.15 1.33
N LEU A 68 8.83 -8.67 2.58
CA LEU A 68 9.84 -8.99 3.57
C LEU A 68 9.62 -10.43 4.05
N ARG A 69 10.58 -11.32 3.79
CA ARG A 69 10.68 -12.58 4.56
C ARG A 69 11.08 -12.17 5.98
N GLY A 70 10.11 -12.16 6.89
CA GLY A 70 10.41 -12.05 8.31
C GLY A 70 11.43 -13.13 8.69
N GLY A 71 12.36 -12.78 9.59
CA GLY A 71 13.28 -13.75 10.20
C GLY A 71 12.54 -15.03 10.58
N GLU A 72 13.20 -16.15 10.33
CA GLU A 72 12.74 -17.53 10.45
C GLU A 72 11.51 -17.77 11.33
N MET A 73 10.42 -18.29 10.73
CA MET A 73 9.60 -19.34 11.33
C MET A 73 9.00 -20.22 10.22
N GLY A 74 9.62 -21.39 10.03
CA GLY A 74 8.95 -22.67 9.78
C GLY A 74 8.13 -22.84 8.51
N ASN A 75 8.78 -23.34 7.44
CA ASN A 75 8.10 -24.24 6.51
C ASN A 75 7.76 -25.55 7.26
N THR A 76 6.48 -25.85 7.48
CA THR A 76 6.03 -27.23 7.68
C THR A 76 5.04 -27.57 6.58
N HIS A 77 5.59 -28.24 5.57
CA HIS A 77 4.95 -29.21 4.69
C HIS A 77 3.45 -29.47 4.94
N ALA A 78 2.59 -28.92 4.09
CA ALA A 78 1.31 -29.55 3.77
C ALA A 78 1.53 -30.47 2.55
N LYS A 79 1.94 -31.71 2.81
CA LYS A 79 1.68 -32.83 1.89
C LYS A 79 0.53 -33.63 2.48
N LEU A 80 -0.60 -33.64 1.78
CA LEU A 80 -1.59 -34.72 1.83
C LEU A 80 -1.27 -35.67 0.68
#